data_AF-A0A3P1ZTR8-F1
#
_entry.id   AF-A0A3P1ZTR8-F1
#
_cell.length_a   1.000
_cell.length_b   1.000
_cell.length_c   1.000
_cell.angle_alpha   90.00
_cell.angle_beta   90.00
_cell.angle_gamma   90.00
#
_symmetry.space_group_name_H-M   'P 1'
#
loop_
_entity.id
_entity.type
_entity.pdbx_description
1 polymer ?
#
loop_
_entity_poly.entity_id
_entity_poly.type
_entity_poly.pdbx_seq_one_letter_code
_entity_poly.pdbx_strand_id
1 'polypeptide(L)'
;METSRQVTASVHEACLYIRIGGCWNMSQPRTQEAAAVLANVRNPDIREVRLECADLESWDSSLLVFLVQTIKAAQAREALVHRCLPAGVERMLDLAFAVPARGGNPRQQEEEGLLARTGERVLALVPKVSDLLHFLGEIVVSAGRLFAGRANMRSQDLLAAMHQCGGQALPIISLTSLLFGLILAFVGAVQLTQFGAQIYVAGLVGIGMLRVMGAVMVGVVMAGRVGAAYAALIGAMQVNEEVDALSTLGISPAEFLVLPRVLALAVMIPLLTLYADMMGVLGGFLVGVAMLRLNPMEYINATIEMVSFTHVLIGLVYGVVFGIIVGVAGCYQGMRCGRSAQAVGQATTTAVVHSIVGIIVATAVITIICNALDV
;
A
#
# COMPACT_ATOMS: atom_id res chain seq x y z
N MET A 1 57.52 -25.67 -12.50
CA MET A 1 56.38 -26.60 -12.65
C MET A 1 55.53 -26.04 -13.77
N GLU A 2 55.64 -26.62 -14.96
CA GLU A 2 54.89 -26.22 -16.14
C GLU A 2 53.40 -26.40 -15.86
N THR A 3 52.62 -25.34 -15.99
CA THR A 3 51.15 -25.41 -15.97
C THR A 3 50.70 -26.23 -17.17
N SER A 4 50.35 -27.50 -16.95
CA SER A 4 49.71 -28.35 -17.97
C SER A 4 48.50 -27.61 -18.54
N ARG A 5 48.47 -27.41 -19.86
CA ARG A 5 47.39 -26.69 -20.55
C ARG A 5 46.06 -27.41 -20.33
N GLN A 6 45.04 -26.66 -19.90
CA GLN A 6 43.72 -27.21 -19.61
C GLN A 6 42.92 -27.53 -20.88
N VAL A 7 43.09 -26.72 -21.92
CA VAL A 7 42.40 -26.90 -23.21
C VAL A 7 43.33 -26.52 -24.35
N THR A 8 43.40 -27.37 -25.38
CA THR A 8 44.00 -27.01 -26.65
C THR A 8 43.00 -27.25 -27.78
N ALA A 9 42.96 -26.33 -28.75
CA ALA A 9 42.12 -26.45 -29.92
C ALA A 9 42.98 -26.37 -31.19
N SER A 10 42.75 -27.27 -32.13
CA SER A 10 43.32 -27.22 -33.47
C SER A 10 42.22 -27.36 -34.51
N VAL A 11 42.29 -26.57 -35.57
CA VAL A 11 41.34 -26.61 -36.68
C VAL A 11 42.02 -27.30 -37.85
N HIS A 12 41.43 -28.36 -38.36
CA HIS A 12 41.84 -29.01 -39.59
C HIS A 12 40.66 -28.99 -40.55
N GLU A 13 40.79 -28.21 -41.62
CA GLU A 13 39.71 -27.96 -42.60
C GLU A 13 38.42 -27.46 -41.93
N ALA A 14 37.37 -28.29 -41.93
CA ALA A 14 36.07 -28.00 -41.31
C ALA A 14 35.86 -28.70 -39.96
N CYS A 15 36.89 -29.35 -39.41
CA CYS A 15 36.82 -30.09 -38.15
C CYS A 15 37.65 -29.41 -37.05
N LEU A 16 37.00 -29.11 -35.92
CA LEU A 16 37.62 -28.56 -34.72
C LEU A 16 37.92 -29.68 -33.73
N TYR A 17 39.21 -29.91 -33.48
CA TYR A 17 39.68 -30.84 -32.46
C TYR A 17 39.92 -30.08 -31.17
N ILE A 18 39.21 -30.47 -30.11
CA ILE A 18 39.36 -29.90 -28.76
C ILE A 18 39.90 -30.99 -27.86
N ARG A 19 41.15 -30.81 -27.42
CA ARG A 19 41.78 -31.68 -26.41
C ARG A 19 41.71 -31.04 -25.04
N ILE A 20 41.16 -31.80 -24.10
CA ILE A 20 40.90 -31.38 -22.73
C ILE A 20 41.79 -32.18 -21.80
N GLY A 21 42.61 -31.50 -21.01
CA GLY A 21 43.54 -32.13 -20.07
C GLY A 21 43.73 -31.31 -18.80
N GLY A 22 44.64 -31.76 -17.93
CA GLY A 22 45.02 -31.06 -16.71
C GLY A 22 43.97 -31.10 -15.60
N CYS A 23 44.06 -30.14 -14.68
CA CYS A 23 43.18 -30.01 -13.52
C CYS A 23 42.07 -28.97 -13.76
N TRP A 24 40.81 -29.37 -13.55
CA TRP A 24 39.63 -28.52 -13.63
C TRP A 24 39.00 -28.34 -12.25
N ASN A 25 39.13 -27.15 -11.68
CA ASN A 25 38.60 -26.83 -10.35
C ASN A 25 38.06 -25.39 -10.33
N MET A 26 36.87 -25.16 -9.77
CA MET A 26 36.22 -23.84 -9.66
C MET A 26 37.07 -22.80 -8.92
N SER A 27 37.99 -23.23 -8.08
CA SER A 27 38.93 -22.36 -7.36
C SER A 27 40.03 -21.76 -8.23
N GLN A 28 40.23 -22.27 -9.45
CA GLN A 28 41.14 -21.70 -10.44
C GLN A 28 40.35 -21.01 -11.55
N PRO A 29 40.69 -19.77 -11.93
CA PRO A 29 39.97 -19.03 -12.96
C PRO A 29 40.04 -19.77 -14.31
N ARG A 30 38.92 -19.76 -15.05
CA ARG A 30 38.88 -20.23 -16.44
C ARG A 30 40.03 -19.60 -17.22
N THR A 31 40.91 -20.43 -17.77
CA THR A 31 42.02 -19.99 -18.60
C THR A 31 41.50 -19.28 -19.86
N GLN A 32 42.22 -18.26 -20.33
CA GLN A 32 41.93 -17.55 -21.60
C GLN A 32 41.78 -18.53 -22.78
N GLU A 33 42.45 -19.68 -22.70
CA GLU A 33 42.39 -20.78 -23.66
C GLU A 33 40.96 -21.33 -23.82
N ALA A 34 40.22 -21.56 -22.73
CA ALA A 34 38.85 -22.06 -22.78
C ALA A 34 37.88 -21.05 -23.44
N ALA A 35 38.10 -19.75 -23.23
CA ALA A 35 37.32 -18.71 -23.89
C ALA A 35 37.62 -18.61 -25.39
N ALA A 36 38.89 -18.77 -25.77
CA ALA A 36 39.31 -18.81 -27.18
C ALA A 36 38.71 -20.01 -27.92
N VAL A 37 38.65 -21.18 -27.29
CA VAL A 37 38.00 -22.37 -27.87
C VAL A 37 36.51 -22.14 -28.11
N LEU A 38 35.80 -21.54 -27.16
CA LEU A 38 34.38 -21.19 -27.33
C LEU A 38 34.16 -20.17 -28.47
N ALA A 39 35.10 -19.27 -28.71
CA ALA A 39 35.08 -18.36 -29.86
C ALA A 39 35.30 -19.13 -31.18
N ASN A 40 36.23 -20.08 -31.22
CA ASN A 40 36.49 -20.90 -32.40
C ASN A 40 35.28 -21.78 -32.77
N VAL A 41 34.59 -22.39 -31.81
CA VAL A 41 33.36 -23.17 -32.06
C VAL A 41 32.26 -22.33 -32.72
N ARG A 42 32.28 -21.00 -32.51
CA ARG A 42 31.34 -20.07 -33.14
C ARG A 42 31.71 -19.67 -34.57
N ASN A 43 32.85 -20.12 -35.11
CA ASN A 43 33.31 -19.77 -36.46
C ASN A 43 32.50 -20.49 -37.57
N PRO A 44 31.81 -19.76 -38.48
CA PRO A 44 30.96 -20.29 -39.56
C PRO A 44 31.53 -21.49 -40.36
N ASP A 45 32.85 -21.57 -40.51
CA ASP A 45 33.50 -22.57 -41.37
C ASP A 45 33.60 -23.98 -40.76
N ILE A 46 33.33 -24.13 -39.46
CA ILE A 46 33.44 -25.41 -38.74
C ILE A 46 32.14 -26.20 -38.84
N ARG A 47 32.21 -27.44 -39.37
CA ARG A 47 31.08 -28.38 -39.55
C ARG A 47 31.12 -29.57 -38.60
N GLU A 48 32.29 -29.88 -38.03
CA GLU A 48 32.49 -31.00 -37.12
C GLU A 48 33.30 -30.54 -35.89
N VAL A 49 32.92 -31.02 -34.70
CA VAL A 49 33.62 -30.76 -33.43
C VAL A 49 33.92 -32.08 -32.75
N ARG A 50 35.20 -32.38 -32.52
CA ARG A 50 35.65 -33.56 -31.78
C ARG A 50 36.19 -33.17 -30.41
N LEU A 51 35.60 -33.75 -29.37
CA LEU A 51 36.01 -33.58 -27.98
C LEU A 51 36.81 -34.81 -27.54
N GLU A 52 38.09 -34.62 -27.24
CA GLU A 52 38.97 -35.68 -26.73
C GLU A 52 39.51 -35.28 -25.35
N CYS A 53 39.49 -36.21 -24.40
CA CYS A 53 40.22 -36.05 -23.15
C CYS A 53 41.58 -36.74 -23.23
N ALA A 54 42.64 -35.99 -22.93
CA ALA A 54 44.00 -36.51 -22.79
C ALA A 54 44.57 -35.96 -21.47
N ASP A 55 45.07 -36.84 -20.61
CA ASP A 55 45.73 -36.49 -19.34
C ASP A 55 44.87 -35.64 -18.37
N LEU A 56 43.64 -36.09 -18.11
CA LEU A 56 42.73 -35.46 -17.13
C LEU A 56 43.05 -35.96 -15.71
N GLU A 57 43.60 -35.09 -14.87
CA GLU A 57 44.01 -35.46 -13.50
C GLU A 57 42.86 -35.34 -12.49
N SER A 58 42.19 -34.19 -12.46
CA SER A 58 41.06 -33.91 -11.57
C SER A 58 40.05 -32.99 -12.26
N TRP A 59 38.76 -33.19 -11.97
CA TRP A 59 37.69 -32.40 -12.58
C TRP A 59 36.48 -32.21 -11.64
N ASP A 60 35.78 -31.10 -11.83
CA ASP A 60 34.57 -30.72 -11.09
C ASP A 60 33.46 -30.19 -12.03
N SER A 61 32.51 -29.41 -11.49
CA SER A 61 31.42 -28.81 -12.26
C SER A 61 31.90 -27.81 -13.33
N SER A 62 33.10 -27.25 -13.22
CA SER A 62 33.63 -26.28 -14.20
C SER A 62 33.88 -26.90 -15.57
N LEU A 63 34.37 -28.14 -15.60
CA LEU A 63 34.57 -28.93 -16.82
C LEU A 63 33.23 -29.23 -17.51
N LEU A 64 32.22 -29.63 -16.73
CA LEU A 64 30.87 -29.88 -17.24
C LEU A 64 30.24 -28.63 -17.85
N VAL A 65 30.35 -27.48 -17.18
CA VAL A 65 29.83 -26.21 -17.72
C VAL A 65 30.53 -25.84 -19.02
N PHE A 66 31.84 -26.05 -19.13
CA PHE A 66 32.58 -25.83 -20.39
C PHE A 66 32.09 -26.77 -21.50
N LEU A 67 32.03 -28.08 -21.24
CA LEU A 67 31.57 -29.08 -22.20
C LEU A 67 30.13 -28.81 -22.66
N VAL A 68 29.22 -28.49 -21.75
CA VAL A 68 27.82 -28.14 -22.08
C VAL A 68 27.75 -26.89 -22.96
N GLN A 69 28.55 -25.86 -22.66
CA GLN A 69 28.60 -24.64 -23.47
C GLN A 69 29.14 -24.91 -24.88
N THR A 70 30.21 -25.70 -24.99
CA THR A 70 30.82 -26.09 -26.27
C THR A 70 29.86 -26.92 -27.11
N ILE A 71 29.20 -27.92 -26.52
CA ILE A 71 28.21 -28.77 -27.20
C ILE A 71 27.00 -27.94 -27.65
N LYS A 72 26.46 -27.08 -26.79
CA LYS A 72 25.33 -26.19 -27.16
C LYS A 72 25.71 -25.22 -28.29
N ALA A 73 26.93 -24.67 -28.26
CA ALA A 73 27.41 -23.77 -29.31
C ALA A 73 27.58 -24.49 -30.66
N ALA A 74 28.03 -25.74 -30.66
CA ALA A 74 28.13 -26.57 -31.86
C ALA A 74 26.74 -26.99 -32.38
N GLN A 75 25.83 -27.42 -31.49
CA GLN A 75 24.46 -27.82 -31.82
C GLN A 75 23.63 -26.66 -32.38
N ALA A 76 23.80 -25.44 -31.86
CA ALA A 76 23.15 -24.24 -32.40
C ALA A 76 23.49 -23.95 -33.87
N ARG A 77 24.51 -24.62 -34.41
CA ARG A 77 24.99 -24.48 -35.78
C ARG A 77 24.89 -25.78 -36.58
N GLU A 78 24.16 -26.76 -36.06
CA GLU A 78 23.98 -28.08 -36.69
C GLU A 78 25.31 -28.81 -36.97
N ALA A 79 26.39 -28.46 -36.26
CA ALA A 79 27.68 -29.13 -36.40
C ALA A 79 27.64 -30.52 -35.74
N LEU A 80 28.26 -31.51 -36.39
CA LEU A 80 28.39 -32.88 -35.86
C LEU A 80 29.34 -32.87 -34.65
N VAL A 81 28.90 -33.39 -33.50
CA VAL A 81 29.71 -33.43 -32.28
C VAL A 81 30.08 -34.87 -31.94
N HIS A 82 31.37 -35.20 -32.04
CA HIS A 82 31.91 -36.48 -31.58
C HIS A 82 32.52 -36.33 -30.19
N ARG A 83 32.12 -37.23 -29.27
CA ARG A 83 32.55 -37.21 -27.87
C ARG A 83 33.43 -38.44 -27.61
N CYS A 84 34.68 -38.23 -27.25
CA CYS A 84 35.60 -39.27 -26.78
C CYS A 84 36.04 -38.88 -25.36
N LEU A 85 35.14 -39.09 -24.40
CA LEU A 85 35.26 -38.62 -23.01
C LEU A 85 35.28 -39.82 -22.04
N PRO A 86 35.85 -39.67 -20.83
CA PRO A 86 35.79 -40.71 -19.82
C PRO A 86 34.35 -41.02 -19.40
N ALA A 87 34.05 -42.29 -19.11
CA ALA A 87 32.69 -42.78 -18.81
C ALA A 87 31.98 -42.00 -17.68
N GLY A 88 32.72 -41.44 -16.71
CA GLY A 88 32.16 -40.61 -15.64
C GLY A 88 31.63 -39.25 -16.13
N VAL A 89 32.37 -38.60 -17.03
CA VAL A 89 31.99 -37.30 -17.62
C VAL A 89 30.86 -37.48 -18.63
N GLU A 90 30.93 -38.55 -19.42
CA GLU A 90 29.90 -38.89 -20.41
C GLU A 90 28.53 -39.12 -19.76
N ARG A 91 28.46 -39.90 -18.67
CA ARG A 91 27.21 -40.11 -17.91
C ARG A 91 26.59 -38.80 -17.39
N MET A 92 27.42 -37.87 -16.93
CA MET A 92 26.92 -36.58 -16.41
C MET A 92 26.44 -35.66 -17.54
N LEU A 93 27.11 -35.68 -18.70
CA LEU A 93 26.64 -34.98 -19.88
C LEU A 93 25.33 -35.57 -20.40
N ASP A 94 25.23 -36.89 -20.45
CA ASP A 94 24.00 -37.57 -20.86
C ASP A 94 22.86 -37.21 -19.93
N LEU A 95 23.06 -37.18 -18.60
CA LEU A 95 22.04 -36.69 -17.66
C LEU A 95 21.67 -35.22 -17.89
N ALA A 96 22.65 -34.36 -18.18
CA ALA A 96 22.42 -32.94 -18.42
C ALA A 96 21.65 -32.65 -19.72
N PHE A 97 21.77 -33.54 -20.72
CA PHE A 97 21.09 -33.42 -22.02
C PHE A 97 19.86 -34.33 -22.16
N ALA A 98 19.70 -35.37 -21.32
CA ALA A 98 18.58 -36.32 -21.34
C ALA A 98 17.28 -35.68 -20.84
N VAL A 99 17.38 -34.70 -19.95
CA VAL A 99 16.26 -33.79 -19.70
C VAL A 99 16.36 -32.73 -20.78
N PRO A 100 15.54 -32.77 -21.86
CA PRO A 100 15.45 -31.62 -22.74
C PRO A 100 15.24 -30.44 -21.82
N ALA A 101 16.06 -29.38 -21.99
CA ALA A 101 15.82 -28.14 -21.26
C ALA A 101 14.32 -27.98 -21.30
N ARG A 102 13.68 -27.92 -20.11
CA ARG A 102 12.37 -27.30 -20.05
C ARG A 102 12.68 -25.95 -20.68
N GLY A 103 12.43 -25.83 -21.98
CA GLY A 103 11.84 -24.65 -22.52
C GLY A 103 10.76 -24.45 -21.49
N GLY A 104 11.00 -23.51 -20.58
CA GLY A 104 9.91 -22.67 -20.20
C GLY A 104 9.33 -22.37 -21.55
N ASN A 105 8.22 -23.05 -21.89
CA ASN A 105 7.29 -22.55 -22.84
C ASN A 105 7.29 -21.08 -22.45
N PRO A 106 7.88 -20.16 -23.25
CA PRO A 106 7.78 -18.75 -22.90
C PRO A 106 6.29 -18.66 -22.76
N ARG A 107 5.79 -18.54 -21.51
CA ARG A 107 4.36 -18.62 -21.21
C ARG A 107 3.84 -17.75 -22.32
N GLN A 108 3.08 -18.33 -23.25
CA GLN A 108 2.45 -17.50 -24.24
C GLN A 108 1.83 -16.46 -23.33
N GLN A 109 2.31 -15.24 -23.41
CA GLN A 109 1.54 -14.11 -22.99
C GLN A 109 0.44 -14.20 -24.04
N GLU A 110 -0.50 -15.15 -23.83
CA GLU A 110 -1.89 -14.99 -24.18
C GLU A 110 -2.10 -13.58 -23.71
N GLU A 111 -2.18 -12.66 -24.67
CA GLU A 111 -2.44 -11.27 -24.39
C GLU A 111 -3.63 -11.31 -23.46
N GLU A 112 -3.39 -11.16 -22.15
CA GLU A 112 -4.37 -11.56 -21.16
C GLU A 112 -5.59 -10.74 -21.50
N GLY A 113 -6.63 -11.43 -21.98
CA GLY A 113 -7.83 -10.76 -22.44
C GLY A 113 -8.27 -9.82 -21.32
N LEU A 114 -8.87 -8.68 -21.67
CA LEU A 114 -9.36 -7.73 -20.66
C LEU A 114 -10.17 -8.45 -19.56
N LEU A 115 -10.85 -9.55 -19.92
CA LEU A 115 -11.55 -10.44 -18.99
C LEU A 115 -10.63 -11.19 -18.01
N ALA A 116 -9.49 -11.73 -18.46
CA ALA A 116 -8.52 -12.43 -17.61
C ALA A 116 -7.85 -11.45 -16.61
N ARG A 117 -7.42 -10.27 -17.09
CA ARG A 117 -6.87 -9.21 -16.22
C ARG A 117 -7.87 -8.70 -15.20
N THR A 118 -9.13 -8.58 -15.59
CA THR A 118 -10.21 -8.18 -14.67
C THR A 118 -10.50 -9.32 -13.69
N GLY A 119 -10.51 -10.57 -14.15
CA GLY A 119 -10.69 -11.77 -13.32
C GLY A 119 -9.62 -11.90 -12.24
N GLU A 120 -8.34 -11.74 -12.59
CA GLU A 120 -7.24 -11.76 -11.60
C GLU A 120 -7.35 -10.62 -10.58
N ARG A 121 -7.74 -9.42 -11.01
CA ARG A 121 -7.95 -8.28 -10.10
C ARG A 121 -9.11 -8.50 -9.13
N VAL A 122 -10.19 -9.13 -9.60
CA VAL A 122 -11.35 -9.48 -8.77
C VAL A 122 -10.98 -10.59 -7.79
N LEU A 123 -10.28 -11.63 -8.24
CA LEU A 123 -9.80 -12.71 -7.37
C LEU A 123 -8.80 -12.22 -6.32
N ALA A 124 -7.95 -11.25 -6.68
CA ALA A 124 -7.03 -10.59 -5.74
C ALA A 124 -7.74 -9.69 -4.71
N LEU A 125 -9.02 -9.40 -4.89
CA LEU A 125 -9.83 -8.58 -3.98
C LEU A 125 -10.34 -9.39 -2.77
N VAL A 126 -10.60 -10.69 -2.97
CA VAL A 126 -11.06 -11.61 -1.92
C VAL A 126 -10.10 -11.66 -0.71
N PRO A 127 -8.78 -11.92 -0.87
CA PRO A 127 -7.86 -11.96 0.27
C PRO A 127 -7.74 -10.59 0.96
N LYS A 128 -7.85 -9.47 0.22
CA LYS A 128 -7.81 -8.13 0.81
C LYS A 128 -9.02 -7.84 1.69
N VAL A 129 -10.22 -8.23 1.25
CA VAL A 129 -11.44 -8.09 2.06
C VAL A 129 -11.35 -8.96 3.30
N SER A 130 -10.86 -10.19 3.16
CA SER A 130 -10.63 -11.09 4.30
C SER A 130 -9.65 -10.48 5.31
N ASP A 131 -8.56 -9.88 4.85
CA ASP A 131 -7.58 -9.22 5.71
C ASP A 131 -8.16 -8.01 6.45
N LEU A 132 -8.95 -7.18 5.75
CA LEU A 132 -9.65 -6.06 6.36
C LEU A 132 -10.65 -6.52 7.42
N LEU A 133 -11.41 -7.58 7.14
CA LEU A 133 -12.36 -8.17 8.09
C LEU A 133 -11.64 -8.73 9.33
N HIS A 134 -10.50 -9.41 9.13
CA HIS A 134 -9.67 -9.89 10.23
C HIS A 134 -9.18 -8.72 11.11
N PHE A 135 -8.69 -7.65 10.47
CA PHE A 135 -8.21 -6.48 11.16
C PHE A 135 -9.31 -5.76 11.97
N LEU A 136 -10.50 -5.59 11.37
CA LEU A 136 -11.67 -5.07 12.06
C LEU A 136 -12.06 -5.97 13.23
N GLY A 137 -12.02 -7.29 13.05
CA GLY A 137 -12.24 -8.28 14.11
C GLY A 137 -11.28 -8.10 15.27
N GLU A 138 -9.97 -7.93 15.00
CA GLU A 138 -8.96 -7.67 16.02
C GLU A 138 -9.22 -6.38 16.80
N ILE A 139 -9.63 -5.30 16.11
CA ILE A 139 -9.97 -4.03 16.77
C ILE A 139 -11.20 -4.21 17.67
N VAL A 140 -12.25 -4.88 17.18
CA VAL A 140 -13.48 -5.12 17.96
C VAL A 140 -13.19 -5.96 19.20
N VAL A 141 -12.40 -7.03 19.04
CA VAL A 141 -11.97 -7.87 20.17
C VAL A 141 -11.09 -7.09 21.15
N SER A 142 -10.19 -6.23 20.66
CA SER A 142 -9.33 -5.39 21.51
C SER A 142 -10.15 -4.34 22.27
N ALA A 143 -11.14 -3.73 21.62
CA ALA A 143 -12.08 -2.84 22.28
C ALA A 143 -12.90 -3.58 23.35
N GLY A 144 -13.37 -4.80 23.06
CA GLY A 144 -14.02 -5.66 24.04
C GLY A 144 -13.14 -5.99 25.25
N ARG A 145 -11.85 -6.29 25.03
CA ARG A 145 -10.87 -6.49 26.12
C ARG A 145 -10.65 -5.22 26.96
N LEU A 146 -10.71 -4.04 26.35
CA LEU A 146 -10.62 -2.77 27.07
C LEU A 146 -11.82 -2.57 27.98
N PHE A 147 -13.04 -2.81 27.49
CA PHE A 147 -14.24 -2.77 28.33
C PHE A 147 -14.22 -3.81 29.46
N ALA A 148 -13.55 -4.95 29.23
CA ALA A 148 -13.33 -5.98 30.25
C ALA A 148 -12.17 -5.66 31.22
N GLY A 149 -11.49 -4.51 31.10
CA GLY A 149 -10.37 -4.11 31.95
C GLY A 149 -9.08 -4.93 31.75
N ARG A 150 -9.00 -5.72 30.67
CA ARG A 150 -7.86 -6.59 30.35
C ARG A 150 -6.98 -6.05 29.22
N ALA A 151 -7.26 -4.84 28.73
CA ALA A 151 -6.50 -4.29 27.64
C ALA A 151 -5.09 -3.88 28.07
N ASN A 152 -4.08 -4.27 27.30
CA ASN A 152 -2.69 -3.88 27.49
C ASN A 152 -2.40 -2.48 26.90
N MET A 153 -3.31 -1.52 27.15
CA MET A 153 -3.23 -0.16 26.63
C MET A 153 -2.62 0.77 27.68
N ARG A 154 -1.61 1.53 27.31
CA ARG A 154 -1.08 2.61 28.17
C ARG A 154 -1.96 3.84 28.02
N SER A 155 -2.60 4.26 29.12
CA SER A 155 -3.43 5.48 29.15
C SER A 155 -2.65 6.74 28.73
N GLN A 156 -1.33 6.75 28.91
CA GLN A 156 -0.44 7.82 28.46
C GLN A 156 -0.45 7.97 26.94
N ASP A 157 -0.51 6.86 26.20
CA ASP A 157 -0.51 6.87 24.73
C ASP A 157 -1.86 7.38 24.20
N LEU A 158 -2.96 7.05 24.89
CA LEU A 158 -4.28 7.61 24.59
C LEU A 158 -4.31 9.14 24.81
N LEU A 159 -3.78 9.62 25.94
CA LEU A 159 -3.70 11.06 26.23
C LEU A 159 -2.82 11.80 25.22
N ALA A 160 -1.67 11.23 24.86
CA ALA A 160 -0.79 11.78 23.84
C ALA A 160 -1.49 11.86 22.48
N ALA A 161 -2.20 10.79 22.09
CA ALA A 161 -2.97 10.75 20.85
C ALA A 161 -4.09 11.81 20.85
N MET A 162 -4.83 11.97 21.95
CA MET A 162 -5.87 13.00 22.10
C MET A 162 -5.30 14.42 21.99
N HIS A 163 -4.14 14.69 22.60
CA HIS A 163 -3.49 15.99 22.50
C HIS A 163 -3.04 16.29 21.06
N GLN A 164 -2.45 15.31 20.38
CA GLN A 164 -1.99 15.43 19.00
C GLN A 164 -3.15 15.66 18.02
N CYS A 165 -4.26 14.92 18.17
CA CYS A 165 -5.39 15.03 17.24
C CYS A 165 -6.31 16.22 17.57
N GLY A 166 -6.36 16.68 18.82
CA GLY A 166 -7.20 17.80 19.23
C GLY A 166 -6.56 19.17 19.05
N GLY A 167 -5.63 19.52 19.94
CA GLY A 167 -5.15 20.89 20.09
C GLY A 167 -4.50 21.44 18.83
N GLN A 168 -3.74 20.59 18.12
CA GLN A 168 -3.09 21.00 16.87
C GLN A 168 -4.09 21.19 15.74
N ALA A 169 -5.25 20.50 15.75
CA ALA A 169 -6.29 20.57 14.73
C ALA A 169 -7.17 21.82 14.79
N LEU A 170 -7.23 22.50 15.93
CA LEU A 170 -8.10 23.67 16.11
C LEU A 170 -7.91 24.75 15.02
N PRO A 171 -6.70 25.26 14.70
CA PRO A 171 -6.56 26.38 13.77
C PRO A 171 -7.06 26.10 12.35
N ILE A 172 -6.81 24.88 11.85
CA ILE A 172 -7.29 24.52 10.51
C ILE A 172 -8.81 24.34 10.52
N ILE A 173 -9.36 23.76 11.59
CA ILE A 173 -10.81 23.52 11.72
C ILE A 173 -11.54 24.85 11.86
N SER A 174 -11.01 25.82 12.63
CA SER A 174 -11.58 27.17 12.73
C SER A 174 -11.67 27.82 11.35
N LEU A 175 -10.56 27.80 10.60
CA LEU A 175 -10.50 28.46 9.30
C LEU A 175 -11.40 27.77 8.28
N THR A 176 -11.32 26.44 8.14
CA THR A 176 -12.11 25.72 7.14
C THR A 176 -13.60 25.80 7.46
N SER A 177 -14.00 25.62 8.72
CA SER A 177 -15.41 25.61 9.10
C SER A 177 -16.05 27.00 8.97
N LEU A 178 -15.31 28.05 9.33
CA LEU A 178 -15.76 29.44 9.13
C LEU A 178 -15.95 29.77 7.65
N LEU A 179 -15.00 29.38 6.80
CA LEU A 179 -15.10 29.59 5.36
C LEU A 179 -16.25 28.79 4.74
N PHE A 180 -16.46 27.53 5.18
CA PHE A 180 -17.60 26.74 4.72
C PHE A 180 -18.94 27.33 5.14
N GLY A 181 -19.06 27.81 6.38
CA GLY A 181 -20.24 28.54 6.85
C GLY A 181 -20.52 29.79 6.02
N LEU A 182 -19.48 30.57 5.70
CA LEU A 182 -19.56 31.74 4.82
C LEU A 182 -20.03 31.37 3.41
N ILE A 183 -19.45 30.34 2.80
CA ILE A 183 -19.82 29.85 1.46
C ILE A 183 -21.27 29.41 1.44
N LEU A 184 -21.68 28.60 2.43
CA LEU A 184 -23.03 28.05 2.51
C LEU A 184 -24.07 29.16 2.73
N ALA A 185 -23.76 30.15 3.57
CA ALA A 185 -24.60 31.33 3.76
C ALA A 185 -24.70 32.18 2.49
N PHE A 186 -23.59 32.38 1.77
CA PHE A 186 -23.57 33.17 0.54
C PHE A 186 -24.40 32.51 -0.56
N VAL A 187 -24.20 31.20 -0.79
CA VAL A 187 -24.97 30.44 -1.77
C VAL A 187 -26.44 30.40 -1.39
N GLY A 188 -26.76 30.17 -0.11
CA GLY A 188 -28.13 30.23 0.39
C GLY A 188 -28.77 31.61 0.22
N ALA A 189 -28.06 32.69 0.56
CA ALA A 189 -28.54 34.05 0.43
C ALA A 189 -28.96 34.39 -1.00
N VAL A 190 -28.14 34.03 -2.00
CA VAL A 190 -28.46 34.26 -3.41
C VAL A 190 -29.74 33.53 -3.82
N GLN A 191 -30.00 32.34 -3.31
CA GLN A 191 -31.20 31.56 -3.63
C GLN A 191 -32.44 32.10 -2.91
N LEU A 192 -32.35 32.37 -1.60
CA LEU A 192 -33.50 32.73 -0.76
C LEU A 192 -33.95 34.19 -0.93
N THR A 193 -33.04 35.09 -1.30
CA THR A 193 -33.39 36.49 -1.63
C THR A 193 -34.39 36.58 -2.77
N GLN A 194 -34.35 35.65 -3.73
CA GLN A 194 -35.28 35.59 -4.87
C GLN A 194 -36.72 35.31 -4.43
N PHE A 195 -36.91 34.66 -3.28
CA PHE A 195 -38.21 34.33 -2.70
C PHE A 195 -38.61 35.28 -1.57
N GLY A 196 -37.82 36.33 -1.30
CA GLY A 196 -38.04 37.23 -0.16
C GLY A 196 -37.80 36.57 1.21
N ALA A 197 -37.16 35.41 1.24
CA ALA A 197 -37.04 34.52 2.41
C ALA A 197 -35.67 34.64 3.11
N GLN A 198 -35.12 35.85 3.19
CA GLN A 198 -33.73 36.09 3.60
C GLN A 198 -33.39 35.60 5.02
N ILE A 199 -34.36 35.64 5.94
CA ILE A 199 -34.16 35.22 7.33
C ILE A 199 -33.90 33.72 7.47
N TYR A 200 -34.37 32.90 6.54
CA TYR A 200 -34.17 31.45 6.55
C TYR A 200 -32.74 31.02 6.19
N VAL A 201 -31.88 31.95 5.76
CA VAL A 201 -30.45 31.69 5.60
C VAL A 201 -29.82 31.27 6.93
N ALA A 202 -30.26 31.85 8.05
CA ALA A 202 -29.81 31.49 9.39
C ALA A 202 -30.10 30.00 9.71
N GLY A 203 -31.33 29.56 9.46
CA GLY A 203 -31.73 28.16 9.62
C GLY A 203 -31.01 27.22 8.65
N LEU A 204 -30.85 27.62 7.39
CA LEU A 204 -30.13 26.83 6.39
C LEU A 204 -28.66 26.58 6.80
N VAL A 205 -27.98 27.61 7.33
CA VAL A 205 -26.60 27.46 7.83
C VAL A 205 -26.56 26.65 9.11
N GLY A 206 -27.44 26.97 10.07
CA GLY A 206 -27.51 26.25 11.34
C GLY A 206 -27.76 24.76 11.15
N ILE A 207 -28.85 24.39 10.47
CA ILE A 207 -29.20 23.00 10.21
C ILE A 207 -28.13 22.32 9.34
N GLY A 208 -27.66 23.00 8.30
CA GLY A 208 -26.65 22.45 7.38
C GLY A 208 -25.33 22.12 8.06
N MET A 209 -24.81 23.02 8.89
CA MET A 209 -23.58 22.81 9.66
C MET A 209 -23.78 21.72 10.72
N LEU A 210 -24.75 21.89 11.61
CA LEU A 210 -24.92 21.04 12.79
C LEU A 210 -25.32 19.61 12.43
N ARG A 211 -26.09 19.40 11.35
CA ARG A 211 -26.57 18.06 10.99
C ARG A 211 -25.52 17.24 10.24
N VAL A 212 -24.77 17.84 9.32
CA VAL A 212 -23.92 17.10 8.38
C VAL A 212 -22.59 17.79 8.11
N MET A 213 -22.60 19.05 7.70
CA MET A 213 -21.42 19.67 7.09
C MET A 213 -20.27 19.87 8.09
N GLY A 214 -20.56 20.18 9.35
CA GLY A 214 -19.54 20.30 10.39
C GLY A 214 -18.77 19.00 10.59
N ALA A 215 -19.49 17.89 10.77
CA ALA A 215 -18.89 16.57 10.96
C ALA A 215 -18.08 16.13 9.73
N VAL A 216 -18.64 16.29 8.53
CA VAL A 216 -17.97 15.95 7.27
C VAL A 216 -16.68 16.73 7.12
N MET A 217 -16.69 18.03 7.45
CA MET A 217 -15.51 18.87 7.30
C MET A 217 -14.40 18.54 8.27
N VAL A 218 -14.74 18.33 9.53
CA VAL A 218 -13.76 17.84 10.51
C VAL A 218 -13.23 16.48 10.07
N GLY A 219 -14.10 15.55 9.64
CA GLY A 219 -13.69 14.22 9.16
C GLY A 219 -12.68 14.28 8.00
N VAL A 220 -12.96 15.06 6.96
CA VAL A 220 -12.08 15.18 5.77
C VAL A 220 -10.74 15.83 6.13
N VAL A 221 -10.75 16.89 6.94
CA VAL A 221 -9.52 17.56 7.38
C VAL A 221 -8.68 16.64 8.26
N MET A 222 -9.32 15.89 9.17
CA MET A 222 -8.66 14.95 10.07
C MET A 222 -8.13 13.72 9.33
N ALA A 223 -8.81 13.26 8.28
CA ALA A 223 -8.29 12.22 7.38
C ALA A 223 -6.94 12.63 6.78
N GLY A 224 -6.88 13.83 6.20
CA GLY A 224 -5.67 14.36 5.56
C GLY A 224 -4.51 14.60 6.53
N ARG A 225 -4.79 15.03 7.75
CA ARG A 225 -3.76 15.36 8.74
C ARG A 225 -3.40 14.19 9.65
N VAL A 226 -4.36 13.75 10.46
CA VAL A 226 -4.12 12.78 11.53
C VAL A 226 -4.15 11.36 10.97
N GLY A 227 -5.08 11.05 10.06
CA GLY A 227 -5.11 9.76 9.36
C GLY A 227 -3.81 9.50 8.59
N ALA A 228 -3.34 10.50 7.82
CA ALA A 228 -2.05 10.41 7.13
C ALA A 228 -0.86 10.31 8.10
N ALA A 229 -0.85 11.09 9.19
CA ALA A 229 0.22 11.01 10.18
C ALA A 229 0.29 9.64 10.86
N TYR A 230 -0.85 9.04 11.20
CA TYR A 230 -0.88 7.70 11.81
C TYR A 230 -0.41 6.62 10.83
N ALA A 231 -0.81 6.70 9.56
CA ALA A 231 -0.29 5.82 8.52
C ALA A 231 1.24 5.97 8.36
N ALA A 232 1.76 7.20 8.40
CA ALA A 232 3.19 7.49 8.27
C ALA A 232 3.98 6.95 9.47
N LEU A 233 3.50 7.21 10.69
CA LEU A 233 4.16 6.79 11.93
C LEU A 233 4.21 5.27 12.03
N ILE A 234 3.08 4.59 11.86
CA ILE A 234 3.02 3.14 11.93
C ILE A 234 3.80 2.52 10.76
N GLY A 235 3.73 3.12 9.56
CA GLY A 235 4.52 2.66 8.42
C GLY A 235 6.03 2.79 8.65
N ALA A 236 6.49 3.86 9.29
CA ALA A 236 7.89 3.99 9.70
C ALA A 236 8.31 2.91 10.71
N MET A 237 7.45 2.62 11.70
CA MET A 237 7.66 1.52 12.64
C MET A 237 7.71 0.15 11.93
N GLN A 238 6.91 -0.05 10.88
CA GLN A 238 6.92 -1.26 10.07
C GLN A 238 8.23 -1.40 9.26
N VAL A 239 8.75 -0.30 8.71
CA VAL A 239 10.04 -0.28 8.00
C VAL A 239 11.21 -0.60 8.94
N ASN A 240 11.15 -0.12 10.18
CA ASN A 240 12.16 -0.37 11.22
C ASN A 240 11.97 -1.70 11.96
N GLU A 241 11.03 -2.55 11.55
CA GLU A 241 10.70 -3.84 12.19
C GLU A 241 10.26 -3.71 13.67
N GLU A 242 9.84 -2.53 14.12
CA GLU A 242 9.36 -2.29 15.49
C GLU A 242 8.01 -2.99 15.74
N VAL A 243 7.15 -3.04 14.71
CA VAL A 243 5.86 -3.77 14.78
C VAL A 243 6.09 -5.27 14.90
N ASP A 244 7.07 -5.80 14.17
CA ASP A 244 7.44 -7.22 14.23
C ASP A 244 8.07 -7.54 15.60
N ALA A 245 8.87 -6.63 16.15
CA ALA A 245 9.42 -6.74 17.50
C ALA A 245 8.33 -6.81 18.59
N LEU A 246 7.26 -6.01 18.48
CA LEU A 246 6.12 -6.11 19.41
C LEU A 246 5.47 -7.50 19.35
N SER A 247 5.29 -8.04 18.14
CA SER A 247 4.67 -9.35 17.94
C SER A 247 5.53 -10.49 18.53
N THR A 248 6.86 -10.41 18.44
CA THR A 248 7.78 -11.41 19.02
C THR A 248 7.82 -11.34 20.55
N LEU A 249 7.56 -10.18 21.14
CA LEU A 249 7.38 -9.98 22.58
C LEU A 249 6.02 -10.48 23.10
N GLY A 250 5.15 -11.00 22.23
CA GLY A 250 3.81 -11.46 22.59
C GLY A 250 2.81 -10.31 22.84
N ILE A 251 3.16 -9.09 22.45
CA ILE A 251 2.28 -7.91 22.57
C ILE A 251 1.55 -7.75 21.25
N SER A 252 0.21 -7.73 21.28
CA SER A 252 -0.55 -7.57 20.04
C SER A 252 -0.44 -6.12 19.50
N PRO A 253 0.05 -5.91 18.26
CA PRO A 253 0.24 -4.55 17.73
C PRO A 253 -1.07 -3.78 17.58
N ALA A 254 -2.17 -4.48 17.25
CA ALA A 254 -3.49 -3.85 17.13
C ALA A 254 -3.95 -3.23 18.47
N GLU A 255 -3.77 -3.94 19.58
CA GLU A 255 -4.17 -3.46 20.90
C GLU A 255 -3.27 -2.34 21.42
N PHE A 256 -1.96 -2.44 21.15
CA PHE A 256 -0.99 -1.47 21.66
C PHE A 256 -0.91 -0.20 20.81
N LEU A 257 -0.92 -0.31 19.48
CA LEU A 257 -0.73 0.81 18.56
C LEU A 257 -2.05 1.38 18.03
N VAL A 258 -3.02 0.54 17.68
CA VAL A 258 -4.22 0.98 16.94
C VAL A 258 -5.32 1.44 17.87
N LEU A 259 -5.63 0.64 18.89
CA LEU A 259 -6.72 0.91 19.82
C LEU A 259 -6.68 2.32 20.45
N PRO A 260 -5.56 2.80 21.04
CA PRO A 260 -5.53 4.14 21.63
C PRO A 260 -5.75 5.25 20.59
N ARG A 261 -5.28 5.07 19.36
CA ARG A 261 -5.42 6.06 18.28
C ARG A 261 -6.85 6.14 17.75
N VAL A 262 -7.49 4.98 17.57
CA VAL A 262 -8.90 4.91 17.14
C VAL A 262 -9.82 5.51 18.20
N LEU A 263 -9.59 5.18 19.48
CA LEU A 263 -10.38 5.75 20.59
C LEU A 263 -10.17 7.25 20.74
N ALA A 264 -8.92 7.73 20.62
CA ALA A 264 -8.63 9.16 20.64
C ALA A 264 -9.41 9.91 19.54
N LEU A 265 -9.47 9.37 18.31
CA LEU A 265 -10.22 9.98 17.23
C LEU A 265 -11.74 9.86 17.41
N ALA A 266 -12.24 8.72 17.88
CA ALA A 266 -13.66 8.51 18.15
C ALA A 266 -14.20 9.49 19.19
N VAL A 267 -13.37 9.93 20.13
CA VAL A 267 -13.73 10.95 21.13
C VAL A 267 -13.43 12.36 20.62
N MET A 268 -12.29 12.62 19.99
CA MET A 268 -11.90 13.99 19.66
C MET A 268 -12.62 14.55 18.42
N ILE A 269 -12.94 13.74 17.41
CA ILE A 269 -13.69 14.22 16.23
C ILE A 269 -15.08 14.79 16.59
N PRO A 270 -15.92 14.14 17.42
CA PRO A 270 -17.20 14.74 17.80
C PRO A 270 -17.05 16.04 18.61
N LEU A 271 -16.05 16.14 19.49
CA LEU A 271 -15.75 17.41 20.19
C LEU A 271 -15.33 18.52 19.21
N LEU A 272 -14.48 18.18 18.24
CA LEU A 272 -14.06 19.09 17.18
C LEU A 272 -15.21 19.46 16.24
N THR A 273 -16.20 18.57 16.06
CA THR A 273 -17.42 18.81 15.27
C THR A 273 -18.26 19.91 15.91
N LEU A 274 -18.50 19.82 17.23
CA LEU A 274 -19.20 20.87 17.97
C LEU A 274 -18.52 22.23 17.81
N TYR A 275 -17.19 22.25 17.88
CA TYR A 275 -16.39 23.47 17.67
C TYR A 275 -16.49 23.98 16.23
N ALA A 276 -16.44 23.08 15.24
CA ALA A 276 -16.61 23.41 13.83
C ALA A 276 -17.99 24.00 13.54
N ASP A 277 -19.04 23.47 14.17
CA ASP A 277 -20.42 23.98 14.05
C ASP A 277 -20.52 25.43 14.55
N MET A 278 -19.93 25.73 15.70
CA MET A 278 -19.88 27.10 16.23
C MET A 278 -19.17 28.05 15.26
N MET A 279 -18.03 27.63 14.71
CA MET A 279 -17.26 28.43 13.74
C MET A 279 -18.01 28.60 12.40
N GLY A 280 -18.73 27.56 11.96
CA GLY A 280 -19.56 27.59 10.77
C GLY A 280 -20.74 28.54 10.90
N VAL A 281 -21.48 28.46 12.01
CA VAL A 281 -22.59 29.38 12.29
C VAL A 281 -22.10 30.82 12.38
N LEU A 282 -20.91 31.05 12.95
CA LEU A 282 -20.27 32.37 12.97
C LEU A 282 -19.90 32.87 11.56
N GLY A 283 -19.42 31.98 10.68
CA GLY A 283 -19.19 32.29 9.27
C GLY A 283 -20.47 32.71 8.54
N GLY A 284 -21.59 32.03 8.80
CA GLY A 284 -22.88 32.40 8.24
C GLY A 284 -23.46 33.69 8.83
N PHE A 285 -23.26 33.93 10.13
CA PHE A 285 -23.62 35.18 10.80
C PHE A 285 -22.94 36.38 10.14
N LEU A 286 -21.64 36.26 9.79
CA LEU A 286 -20.90 37.32 9.12
C LEU A 286 -21.55 37.70 7.78
N VAL A 287 -21.96 36.72 6.98
CA VAL A 287 -22.66 36.98 5.70
C VAL A 287 -24.06 37.52 5.91
N GLY A 288 -24.81 36.97 6.87
CA GLY A 288 -26.16 37.42 7.22
C GLY A 288 -26.20 38.90 7.59
N VAL A 289 -25.25 39.35 8.40
CA VAL A 289 -25.17 40.74 8.83
C VAL A 289 -24.55 41.63 7.75
N ALA A 290 -23.43 41.22 7.14
CA ALA A 290 -22.69 42.09 6.22
C ALA A 290 -23.36 42.22 4.84
N MET A 291 -23.88 41.13 4.29
CA MET A 291 -24.43 41.10 2.93
C MET A 291 -25.94 41.33 2.91
N LEU A 292 -26.68 40.61 3.76
CA LEU A 292 -28.15 40.68 3.80
C LEU A 292 -28.68 41.82 4.68
N ARG A 293 -27.80 42.51 5.43
CA ARG A 293 -28.16 43.57 6.38
C ARG A 293 -29.24 43.15 7.39
N LEU A 294 -29.25 41.88 7.77
CA LEU A 294 -30.12 41.36 8.82
C LEU A 294 -29.71 41.95 10.16
N ASN A 295 -30.68 42.19 11.04
CA ASN A 295 -30.38 42.56 12.42
C ASN A 295 -29.64 41.39 13.10
N PRO A 296 -28.48 41.62 13.75
CA PRO A 296 -27.74 40.56 14.46
C PRO A 296 -28.59 39.73 15.41
N MET A 297 -29.52 40.37 16.13
CA MET A 297 -30.41 39.67 17.06
C MET A 297 -31.44 38.80 16.34
N GLU A 298 -31.93 39.23 15.18
CA GLU A 298 -32.86 38.42 14.37
C GLU A 298 -32.18 37.16 13.84
N TYR A 299 -30.92 37.26 13.38
CA TYR A 299 -30.18 36.09 12.91
C TYR A 299 -29.98 35.06 14.03
N ILE A 300 -29.57 35.52 15.21
CA ILE A 300 -29.33 34.64 16.36
C ILE A 300 -30.64 33.97 16.80
N ASN A 301 -31.72 34.75 16.93
CA ASN A 301 -33.03 34.21 17.33
C ASN A 301 -33.56 33.21 16.29
N ALA A 302 -33.46 33.52 15.00
CA ALA A 302 -33.86 32.61 13.92
C ALA A 302 -33.03 31.32 13.93
N THR A 303 -31.73 31.40 14.21
CA THR A 303 -30.87 30.22 14.33
C THR A 303 -31.31 29.34 15.50
N ILE A 304 -31.57 29.93 16.67
CA ILE A 304 -31.99 29.19 17.87
C ILE A 304 -33.37 28.55 17.67
N GLU A 305 -34.29 29.26 17.03
CA GLU A 305 -35.66 28.77 16.80
C GLU A 305 -35.72 27.64 15.76
N MET A 306 -34.90 27.73 14.69
CA MET A 306 -34.92 26.75 13.60
C MET A 306 -34.03 25.52 13.89
N VAL A 307 -33.02 25.63 14.76
CA VAL A 307 -32.08 24.53 15.02
C VAL A 307 -32.50 23.73 16.26
N SER A 308 -33.03 22.54 16.01
CA SER A 308 -33.32 21.57 17.07
C SER A 308 -32.05 20.92 17.63
N PHE A 309 -32.07 20.59 18.93
CA PHE A 309 -31.01 19.82 19.61
C PHE A 309 -30.75 18.46 18.93
N THR A 310 -31.76 17.89 18.27
CA THR A 310 -31.65 16.66 17.50
C THR A 310 -30.58 16.73 16.41
N HIS A 311 -30.43 17.89 15.74
CA HIS A 311 -29.42 18.06 14.71
C HIS A 311 -28.00 17.98 15.28
N VAL A 312 -27.78 18.53 16.47
CA VAL A 312 -26.49 18.43 17.18
C VAL A 312 -26.15 16.98 17.51
N LEU A 313 -27.13 16.22 18.03
CA LEU A 313 -26.92 14.80 18.35
C LEU A 313 -26.59 13.98 17.10
N ILE A 314 -27.30 14.23 15.99
CA ILE A 314 -27.00 13.60 14.71
C ILE A 314 -25.56 13.92 14.27
N GLY A 315 -25.17 15.19 14.29
CA GLY A 315 -23.80 15.63 13.95
C GLY A 315 -22.73 14.97 14.82
N LEU A 316 -23.01 14.78 16.12
CA LEU A 316 -22.11 14.09 17.04
C LEU A 316 -21.94 12.61 16.68
N VAL A 317 -23.03 11.93 16.30
CA VAL A 317 -22.99 10.53 15.84
C VAL A 317 -22.15 10.40 14.57
N TYR A 318 -22.33 11.30 13.59
CA TYR A 318 -21.45 11.37 12.42
C TYR A 318 -19.98 11.53 12.83
N GLY A 319 -19.70 12.45 13.77
CA GLY A 319 -18.36 12.69 14.29
C GLY A 319 -17.70 11.43 14.87
N VAL A 320 -18.42 10.66 15.69
CA VAL A 320 -17.91 9.39 16.25
C VAL A 320 -17.59 8.39 15.13
N VAL A 321 -18.51 8.19 14.19
CA VAL A 321 -18.33 7.23 13.08
C VAL A 321 -17.15 7.64 12.19
N PHE A 322 -17.02 8.92 11.87
CA PHE A 322 -15.89 9.43 11.09
C PHE A 322 -14.56 9.30 11.84
N GLY A 323 -14.55 9.52 13.16
CA GLY A 323 -13.39 9.25 14.02
C GLY A 323 -12.89 7.82 13.92
N ILE A 324 -13.80 6.86 13.99
CA ILE A 324 -13.48 5.44 13.85
C ILE A 324 -12.95 5.15 12.45
N ILE A 325 -13.62 5.61 11.39
CA ILE A 325 -13.20 5.38 9.99
C ILE A 325 -11.79 5.92 9.74
N VAL A 326 -11.52 7.17 10.13
CA VAL A 326 -10.20 7.81 9.95
C VAL A 326 -9.11 7.06 10.72
N GLY A 327 -9.39 6.70 11.98
CA GLY A 327 -8.43 5.97 12.80
C GLY A 327 -8.10 4.58 12.24
N VAL A 328 -9.12 3.83 11.86
CA VAL A 328 -8.98 2.48 11.29
C VAL A 328 -8.27 2.53 9.95
N ALA A 329 -8.68 3.42 9.03
CA ALA A 329 -8.06 3.53 7.71
C ALA A 329 -6.58 3.95 7.81
N GLY A 330 -6.24 4.91 8.67
CA GLY A 330 -4.86 5.33 8.92
C GLY A 330 -4.00 4.21 9.49
N CYS A 331 -4.48 3.52 10.53
CA CYS A 331 -3.72 2.46 11.17
C CYS A 331 -3.60 1.20 10.31
N TYR A 332 -4.67 0.83 9.59
CA TYR A 332 -4.69 -0.32 8.69
C TYR A 332 -3.62 -0.18 7.60
N GLN A 333 -3.58 0.97 6.92
CA GLN A 333 -2.60 1.17 5.87
C GLN A 333 -1.18 1.35 6.38
N GLY A 334 -1.00 1.89 7.59
CA GLY A 334 0.30 1.91 8.24
C GLY A 334 0.87 0.51 8.49
N MET A 335 0.07 -0.42 9.05
CA MET A 335 0.56 -1.77 9.35
C MET A 335 0.72 -2.68 8.13
N ARG A 336 -0.02 -2.40 7.05
CA ARG A 336 0.06 -3.16 5.80
C ARG A 336 0.96 -2.49 4.75
N CYS A 337 1.75 -1.48 5.13
CA CYS A 337 2.67 -0.86 4.18
C CYS A 337 3.87 -1.77 3.88
N GLY A 338 4.45 -1.61 2.68
CA GLY A 338 5.73 -2.25 2.36
C GLY A 338 6.89 -1.68 3.18
N ARG A 339 8.02 -2.38 3.20
CA ARG A 339 9.24 -2.00 3.97
C ARG A 339 10.13 -0.98 3.24
N SER A 340 9.55 0.00 2.56
CA SER A 340 10.30 1.06 1.88
C SER A 340 9.71 2.43 2.15
N ALA A 341 10.55 3.47 2.12
CA ALA A 341 10.08 4.86 2.31
C ALA A 341 9.01 5.25 1.28
N GLN A 342 9.13 4.76 0.04
CA GLN A 342 8.11 4.96 -1.00
C GLN A 342 6.79 4.27 -0.64
N ALA A 343 6.83 3.06 -0.07
CA ALA A 343 5.63 2.35 0.36
C ALA A 343 4.92 3.06 1.52
N VAL A 344 5.66 3.71 2.43
CA VAL A 344 5.08 4.55 3.48
C VAL A 344 4.32 5.74 2.86
N GLY A 345 4.90 6.42 1.87
CA GLY A 345 4.21 7.50 1.14
C GLY A 345 2.96 7.03 0.37
N GLN A 346 2.98 5.82 -0.18
CA GLN A 346 1.80 5.22 -0.81
C GLN A 346 0.72 4.84 0.22
N ALA A 347 1.13 4.36 1.40
CA ALA A 347 0.21 4.01 2.48
C ALA A 347 -0.49 5.26 3.05
N THR A 348 0.23 6.37 3.24
CA THR A 348 -0.35 7.62 3.73
C THR A 348 -1.40 8.19 2.77
N THR A 349 -1.09 8.25 1.48
CA THR A 349 -2.03 8.70 0.46
C THR A 349 -3.25 7.79 0.34
N THR A 350 -3.04 6.46 0.36
CA THR A 350 -4.14 5.49 0.31
C THR A 350 -5.02 5.58 1.56
N ALA A 351 -4.44 5.83 2.74
CA ALA A 351 -5.18 6.02 3.99
C ALA A 351 -6.13 7.22 3.90
N VAL A 352 -5.65 8.35 3.36
CA VAL A 352 -6.49 9.55 3.17
C VAL A 352 -7.64 9.27 2.21
N VAL A 353 -7.36 8.65 1.06
CA VAL A 353 -8.39 8.33 0.07
C VAL A 353 -9.44 7.38 0.66
N HIS A 354 -9.02 6.29 1.31
CA HIS A 354 -9.93 5.34 1.94
C HIS A 354 -10.76 6.01 3.06
N SER A 355 -10.16 6.91 3.83
CA SER A 355 -10.89 7.67 4.86
C SER A 355 -11.96 8.56 4.23
N ILE A 356 -11.64 9.32 3.19
CA ILE A 356 -12.60 10.23 2.52
C ILE A 356 -13.73 9.43 1.87
N VAL A 357 -13.40 8.37 1.13
CA VAL A 357 -14.42 7.48 0.54
C VAL A 357 -15.29 6.86 1.63
N GLY A 358 -14.69 6.39 2.72
CA GLY A 358 -15.41 5.84 3.87
C GLY A 358 -16.34 6.87 4.52
N ILE A 359 -15.89 8.12 4.69
CA ILE A 359 -16.72 9.22 5.20
C ILE A 359 -17.92 9.46 4.28
N ILE A 360 -17.72 9.51 2.95
CA ILE A 360 -18.82 9.74 1.98
C ILE A 360 -19.84 8.60 2.06
N VAL A 361 -19.39 7.34 2.06
CA VAL A 361 -20.27 6.17 2.15
C VAL A 361 -21.03 6.15 3.47
N ALA A 362 -20.32 6.36 4.59
CA ALA A 362 -20.94 6.45 5.91
C ALA A 362 -21.93 7.62 5.98
N THR A 363 -21.62 8.74 5.31
CA THR A 363 -22.53 9.88 5.22
C THR A 363 -23.86 9.45 4.61
N ALA A 364 -23.82 8.82 3.43
CA ALA A 364 -25.01 8.36 2.73
C ALA A 364 -25.82 7.35 3.58
N VAL A 365 -25.15 6.37 4.19
CA VAL A 365 -25.82 5.34 5.01
C VAL A 365 -26.51 5.95 6.23
N ILE A 366 -25.81 6.77 7.00
CA ILE A 366 -26.39 7.40 8.20
C ILE A 366 -27.54 8.34 7.80
N THR A 367 -27.41 9.09 6.70
CA THR A 367 -28.48 9.98 6.22
C THR A 367 -29.74 9.18 5.87
N ILE A 368 -29.59 8.04 5.19
CA ILE A 368 -30.73 7.16 4.86
C ILE A 368 -31.39 6.63 6.14
N ILE A 369 -30.59 6.22 7.13
CA ILE A 369 -31.10 5.71 8.41
C ILE A 369 -31.85 6.82 9.17
N CYS A 370 -31.28 8.01 9.29
CA CYS A 370 -31.92 9.15 9.93
C CYS A 370 -33.25 9.50 9.26
N ASN A 371 -33.27 9.54 7.92
CA ASN A 371 -34.50 9.78 7.16
C ASN A 371 -35.56 8.68 7.36
N ALA A 372 -35.14 7.41 7.46
CA ALA A 372 -36.05 6.29 7.75
C ALA A 372 -36.62 6.32 9.18
N LEU A 373 -35.94 7.00 10.10
CA LEU A 373 -36.37 7.19 11.48
C LEU A 373 -37.14 8.50 11.71
N ASP A 374 -37.37 9.30 10.66
CA ASP A 374 -37.94 10.66 10.72
C ASP A 374 -37.18 11.61 11.67
N VAL A 375 -35.84 11.52 11.69
CA VAL A 375 -34.95 12.32 12.56
C VAL A 375 -33.96 13.19 11.78
#